data_AF-F0Z9Y9-F1
#
_entry.id   AF-F0Z9Y9-F1
#
_cell.length_a   1.000
_cell.length_b   1.000
_cell.length_c   1.000
_cell.angle_alpha   90.00
_cell.angle_beta   90.00
_cell.angle_gamma   90.00
#
_symmetry.space_group_name_H-M   'P 1'
#
loop_
_entity.id
_entity.type
_entity.pdbx_description
1 polymer ?
#
loop_
_entity_poly.entity_id
_entity_poly.type
_entity_poly.pdbx_seq_one_letter_code
_entity_poly.pdbx_strand_id
1 'polypeptide(L)'
;MSTPTPTPTPAPTPASLTQPKQVDITRIPGFKQWVIIYPPYINSECTKDRGRKISKENAVKNPNLIEIAEATSAIGFSSVIEPNKGYPKEFFQRGRVRINFEELKHRYPAIKNKTILMCKIAEIIKKNQPNRPESFNPLSLLPPVQAVSNKEKKHPTPNTTTTTTTTSSSSSKTGGKKKKNVNVI
;
A
#
# COMPACT_ATOMS: atom_id res chain seq x y z
N MET A 1 14.18 40.95 60.43
CA MET A 1 13.46 39.72 60.04
C MET A 1 13.65 39.56 58.55
N SER A 2 14.21 38.44 58.09
CA SER A 2 14.58 38.27 56.68
C SER A 2 13.75 37.14 56.07
N THR A 3 12.99 37.44 55.01
CA THR A 3 12.19 36.45 54.29
C THR A 3 13.06 35.68 53.29
N PRO A 4 12.93 34.33 53.19
CA PRO A 4 13.61 33.57 52.16
C PRO A 4 12.89 33.71 50.81
N THR A 5 13.65 33.96 49.75
CA THR A 5 13.16 34.00 48.36
C THR A 5 12.68 32.61 47.91
N PRO A 6 11.51 32.46 47.27
CA PRO A 6 11.09 31.19 46.70
C PRO A 6 11.93 30.82 45.48
N THR A 7 12.57 29.64 45.50
CA THR A 7 13.30 29.08 44.37
C THR A 7 12.34 28.72 43.22
N PRO A 8 12.66 29.06 41.95
CA PRO A 8 11.85 28.62 40.81
C PRO A 8 11.97 27.11 40.59
N THR A 9 10.85 26.40 40.68
CA THR A 9 10.76 24.96 40.37
C THR A 9 11.15 24.71 38.91
N PRO A 10 12.04 23.74 38.60
CA PRO A 10 12.33 23.37 37.22
C PRO A 10 11.07 22.78 36.57
N ALA A 11 10.72 23.28 35.39
CA ALA A 11 9.56 22.80 34.64
C ALA A 11 9.71 21.32 34.24
N PRO A 12 8.61 20.55 34.16
CA PRO A 12 8.67 19.15 33.71
C PRO A 12 9.16 19.09 32.26
N THR A 13 10.30 18.43 32.05
CA THR A 13 10.86 18.21 30.71
C THR A 13 9.83 17.48 29.85
N PRO A 14 9.48 17.97 28.64
CA PRO A 14 8.56 17.28 27.76
C PRO A 14 9.12 15.90 27.42
N ALA A 15 8.32 14.86 27.64
CA ALA A 15 8.76 13.48 27.45
C ALA A 15 9.23 13.27 26.00
N SER A 16 10.51 12.96 25.85
CA SER A 16 11.10 12.69 24.53
C SER A 16 10.35 11.56 23.85
N LEU A 17 9.79 11.83 22.67
CA LEU A 17 9.18 10.80 21.82
C LEU A 17 10.26 9.78 21.48
N THR A 18 10.19 8.60 22.12
CA THR A 18 11.14 7.49 21.93
C THR A 18 11.13 7.04 20.48
N GLN A 19 12.01 7.63 19.67
CA GLN A 19 12.20 7.25 18.27
C GLN A 19 12.62 5.77 18.22
N PRO A 20 12.10 4.98 17.26
CA PRO A 20 12.40 3.56 17.17
C PRO A 20 13.91 3.35 17.00
N LYS A 21 14.53 2.81 18.05
CA LYS A 21 15.99 2.75 18.23
C LYS A 21 16.62 1.94 17.09
N GLN A 22 17.27 2.62 16.15
CA GLN A 22 17.82 1.98 14.94
C GLN A 22 18.88 0.96 15.33
N VAL A 23 18.60 -0.32 15.10
CA VAL A 23 19.52 -1.42 15.41
C VAL A 23 20.60 -1.58 14.34
N ASP A 24 21.86 -1.69 14.78
CA ASP A 24 23.00 -1.95 13.89
C ASP A 24 22.94 -3.38 13.33
N ILE A 25 22.26 -3.52 12.18
CA ILE A 25 22.12 -4.76 11.41
C ILE A 25 23.44 -5.50 11.14
N THR A 26 24.58 -4.79 11.11
CA THR A 26 25.91 -5.37 10.89
C THR A 26 26.40 -6.22 12.06
N ARG A 27 25.89 -6.00 13.27
CA ARG A 27 26.29 -6.74 14.49
C ARG A 27 25.60 -8.10 14.65
N ILE A 28 24.58 -8.38 13.84
CA ILE A 28 23.76 -9.60 13.94
C ILE A 28 24.39 -10.71 13.09
N PRO A 29 24.84 -11.85 13.68
CA PRO A 29 25.39 -12.96 12.91
C PRO A 29 24.33 -13.55 11.98
N GLY A 30 24.74 -13.97 10.78
CA GLY A 30 23.85 -14.58 9.78
C GLY A 30 22.81 -13.65 9.13
N PHE A 31 22.69 -12.37 9.52
CA PHE A 31 21.58 -11.48 9.09
C PHE A 31 21.37 -11.41 7.57
N LYS A 32 22.44 -11.60 6.78
CA LYS A 32 22.40 -11.61 5.31
C LYS A 32 21.49 -12.72 4.75
N GLN A 33 21.48 -13.90 5.38
CA GLN A 33 20.68 -15.07 4.97
C GLN A 33 19.22 -15.01 5.43
N TRP A 34 18.89 -14.13 6.38
CA TRP A 34 17.54 -13.99 6.92
C TRP A 34 16.51 -13.68 5.82
N VAL A 35 15.33 -14.29 5.94
CA VAL A 35 14.29 -14.22 4.92
C VAL A 35 13.72 -12.81 4.82
N ILE A 36 13.87 -12.21 3.63
CA ILE A 36 13.38 -10.87 3.32
C ILE A 36 11.90 -10.91 2.93
N ILE A 37 11.07 -10.12 3.61
CA ILE A 37 9.68 -9.83 3.23
C ILE A 37 9.56 -8.33 2.90
N TYR A 38 8.99 -8.00 1.75
CA TYR A 38 8.56 -6.65 1.41
C TYR A 38 7.03 -6.55 1.57
N PRO A 39 6.46 -5.41 2.02
CA PRO A 39 5.01 -5.27 2.22
C PRO A 39 4.12 -5.71 1.02
N PRO A 40 4.47 -5.45 -0.26
CA PRO A 40 3.68 -5.90 -1.41
C PRO A 40 3.52 -7.41 -1.54
N TYR A 41 4.36 -8.24 -0.88
CA TYR A 41 4.21 -9.69 -0.92
C TYR A 41 2.91 -10.17 -0.24
N ILE A 42 2.44 -9.45 0.78
CA ILE A 42 1.22 -9.77 1.53
C ILE A 42 0.09 -8.75 1.34
N ASN A 43 0.29 -7.70 0.52
CA ASN A 43 -0.75 -6.71 0.21
C ASN A 43 -1.82 -7.32 -0.72
N SER A 44 -3.10 -7.22 -0.34
CA SER A 44 -4.24 -7.72 -1.11
C SER A 44 -4.56 -6.87 -2.35
N GLU A 45 -4.23 -5.57 -2.33
CA GLU A 45 -4.42 -4.65 -3.47
C GLU A 45 -3.39 -4.88 -4.58
N CYS A 46 -2.16 -5.22 -4.21
CA CYS A 46 -1.09 -5.54 -5.16
C CYS A 46 -1.44 -6.81 -5.95
N THR A 47 -1.30 -6.81 -7.29
CA THR A 47 -1.51 -8.04 -8.10
C THR A 47 -0.33 -9.03 -7.95
N LYS A 48 -0.50 -10.27 -8.43
CA LYS A 48 0.59 -11.27 -8.46
C LYS A 48 1.79 -10.77 -9.26
N ASP A 49 1.51 -10.07 -10.37
CA ASP A 49 2.47 -9.53 -11.33
C ASP A 49 3.19 -8.31 -10.76
N ARG A 50 2.46 -7.48 -10.02
CA ARG A 50 3.00 -6.32 -9.29
C ARG A 50 3.88 -6.74 -8.09
N GLY A 51 3.51 -7.79 -7.36
CA GLY A 51 4.38 -8.34 -6.31
C GLY A 51 3.79 -9.39 -5.37
N ARG A 52 2.46 -9.48 -5.24
CA ARG A 52 1.77 -10.33 -4.25
C ARG A 52 2.14 -11.81 -4.38
N LYS A 53 2.48 -12.45 -3.25
CA LYS A 53 2.96 -13.84 -3.17
C LYS A 53 1.98 -14.83 -2.55
N ILE A 54 0.92 -14.35 -1.90
CA ILE A 54 -0.13 -15.16 -1.28
C ILE A 54 -1.49 -14.94 -1.95
N SER A 55 -2.47 -15.82 -1.67
CA SER A 55 -3.85 -15.72 -2.15
C SER A 55 -4.52 -14.42 -1.67
N LYS A 56 -5.48 -13.89 -2.43
CA LYS A 56 -6.12 -12.59 -2.12
C LYS A 56 -6.93 -12.68 -0.82
N GLU A 57 -7.63 -13.79 -0.56
CA GLU A 57 -8.35 -13.98 0.72
C GLU A 57 -7.42 -13.93 1.93
N ASN A 58 -6.22 -14.51 1.83
CA ASN A 58 -5.25 -14.57 2.94
C ASN A 58 -4.50 -13.24 3.11
N ALA A 59 -4.28 -12.49 2.03
CA ALA A 59 -3.60 -11.20 2.02
C ALA A 59 -4.28 -10.10 2.87
N VAL A 60 -3.51 -9.09 3.28
CA VAL A 60 -3.95 -7.94 4.10
C VAL A 60 -3.98 -6.68 3.25
N LYS A 61 -4.93 -5.77 3.48
CA LYS A 61 -5.00 -4.48 2.76
C LYS A 61 -3.91 -3.52 3.26
N ASN A 62 -3.04 -3.03 2.37
CA ASN A 62 -1.99 -2.02 2.68
C ASN A 62 -1.19 -2.24 3.99
N PRO A 63 -0.48 -3.37 4.11
CA PRO A 63 0.26 -3.77 5.31
C PRO A 63 1.43 -2.83 5.64
N ASN A 64 1.61 -2.52 6.93
CA ASN A 64 2.72 -1.70 7.42
C ASN A 64 3.97 -2.54 7.77
N LEU A 65 5.15 -1.94 7.71
CA LEU A 65 6.42 -2.55 8.15
C LEU A 65 6.39 -2.90 9.65
N ILE A 66 5.79 -2.01 10.45
CA ILE A 66 5.67 -2.16 11.90
C ILE A 66 4.77 -3.35 12.22
N GLU A 67 3.57 -3.40 11.63
CA GLU A 67 2.63 -4.53 11.75
C GLU A 67 3.26 -5.88 11.37
N ILE A 68 4.09 -5.91 10.31
CA ILE A 68 4.80 -7.13 9.90
C ILE A 68 5.82 -7.54 10.98
N ALA A 69 6.56 -6.60 11.57
CA ALA A 69 7.51 -6.89 12.65
C ALA A 69 6.80 -7.31 13.94
N GLU A 70 5.71 -6.63 14.33
CA GLU A 70 4.86 -6.98 15.47
C GLU A 70 4.25 -8.37 15.33
N ALA A 71 3.61 -8.66 14.19
CA ALA A 71 3.03 -9.98 13.92
C ALA A 71 4.10 -11.08 13.85
N THR A 72 5.31 -10.76 13.41
CA THR A 72 6.46 -11.69 13.41
C THR A 72 6.98 -11.94 14.84
N SER A 73 7.04 -10.89 15.66
CA SER A 73 7.39 -10.96 17.09
C SER A 73 6.34 -11.74 17.91
N ALA A 74 5.05 -11.60 17.56
CA ALA A 74 3.94 -12.32 18.20
C ALA A 74 3.94 -13.85 17.94
N ILE A 75 4.68 -14.34 16.93
CA ILE A 75 4.95 -15.78 16.73
C ILE A 75 6.28 -16.18 17.40
N GLY A 76 7.01 -15.23 17.99
CA GLY A 76 8.31 -15.47 18.63
C GLY A 76 9.47 -15.59 17.64
N PHE A 77 9.50 -14.80 16.56
CA PHE A 77 10.63 -14.72 15.63
C PHE A 77 11.40 -13.41 15.73
N SER A 78 12.73 -13.51 15.76
CA SER A 78 13.61 -12.35 15.57
C SER A 78 13.39 -11.73 14.20
N SER A 79 13.10 -10.44 14.16
CA SER A 79 12.95 -9.67 12.93
C SER A 79 13.58 -8.28 13.03
N VAL A 80 13.98 -7.72 11.89
CA VAL A 80 14.55 -6.38 11.79
C VAL A 80 14.00 -5.63 10.59
N ILE A 81 13.62 -4.37 10.79
CA ILE A 81 13.13 -3.47 9.75
C ILE A 81 14.32 -2.71 9.13
N GLU A 82 14.46 -2.79 7.81
CA GLU A 82 15.37 -1.92 7.03
C GLU A 82 14.52 -0.87 6.27
N PRO A 83 14.22 0.32 6.84
CA PRO A 83 13.35 1.31 6.18
C PRO A 83 13.95 1.88 4.89
N ASN A 84 15.29 1.98 4.83
CA ASN A 84 16.03 2.65 3.75
C ASN A 84 16.15 1.85 2.44
N LYS A 85 15.42 0.72 2.28
CA LYS A 85 15.44 -0.11 1.07
C LYS A 85 14.09 -0.08 0.36
N GLY A 86 14.09 0.15 -0.95
CA GLY A 86 12.88 0.07 -1.79
C GLY A 86 12.61 -1.35 -2.30
N TYR A 87 11.35 -1.62 -2.67
CA TYR A 87 10.99 -2.84 -3.38
C TYR A 87 11.41 -2.75 -4.88
N PRO A 88 12.15 -3.73 -5.45
CA PRO A 88 12.74 -3.56 -6.79
C PRO A 88 11.78 -3.35 -7.97
N LYS A 89 10.49 -3.74 -7.86
CA LYS A 89 9.49 -3.44 -8.91
C LYS A 89 8.88 -2.05 -8.77
N GLU A 90 8.83 -1.51 -7.54
CA GLU A 90 8.11 -0.28 -7.20
C GLU A 90 8.90 0.47 -6.12
N PHE A 91 9.89 1.26 -6.57
CA PHE A 91 10.88 1.93 -5.70
C PHE A 91 10.28 2.92 -4.68
N PHE A 92 9.06 3.41 -4.94
CA PHE A 92 8.29 4.23 -4.00
C PHE A 92 7.86 3.46 -2.75
N GLN A 93 7.65 2.13 -2.85
CA GLN A 93 7.41 1.31 -1.68
C GLN A 93 8.73 1.10 -0.92
N ARG A 94 8.89 1.88 0.15
CA ARG A 94 10.03 1.80 1.06
C ARG A 94 9.81 0.76 2.16
N GLY A 95 10.94 0.33 2.71
CA GLY A 95 11.08 -0.66 3.76
C GLY A 95 11.06 -2.12 3.29
N ARG A 96 11.80 -2.93 4.05
CA ARG A 96 11.69 -4.40 4.06
C ARG A 96 11.91 -4.92 5.48
N VAL A 97 11.38 -6.09 5.79
CA VAL A 97 11.60 -6.80 7.05
C VAL A 97 12.46 -8.03 6.77
N ARG A 98 13.50 -8.24 7.57
CA ARG A 98 14.25 -9.51 7.63
C ARG A 98 13.72 -10.34 8.79
N ILE A 99 13.62 -11.66 8.61
CA ILE A 99 13.14 -12.61 9.63
C ILE A 99 14.12 -13.79 9.73
N ASN A 100 14.47 -14.18 10.95
CA ASN A 100 15.31 -15.35 11.21
C ASN A 100 14.52 -16.65 10.90
N PHE A 101 14.83 -17.30 9.78
CA PHE A 101 14.17 -18.54 9.32
C PHE A 101 14.91 -19.81 9.76
N GLU A 102 16.11 -19.69 10.32
CA GLU A 102 16.93 -20.84 10.78
C GLU A 102 16.54 -21.24 12.21
N GLU A 103 16.31 -20.26 13.08
CA GLU A 103 15.70 -20.44 14.41
C GLU A 103 14.27 -21.00 14.31
N LEU A 104 13.48 -20.49 13.36
CA LEU A 104 12.13 -20.96 13.02
C LEU A 104 12.06 -22.48 12.80
N LYS A 105 13.00 -23.04 12.01
CA LYS A 105 12.95 -24.45 11.58
C LYS A 105 12.94 -25.42 12.77
N HIS A 106 13.54 -25.02 13.88
CA HIS A 106 13.62 -25.80 15.12
C HIS A 106 12.45 -25.51 16.07
N ARG A 107 12.00 -24.25 16.17
CA ARG A 107 10.91 -23.85 17.08
C ARG A 107 9.50 -24.18 16.56
N TYR A 108 9.27 -24.11 15.23
CA TYR A 108 7.95 -24.34 14.62
C TYR A 108 8.03 -25.20 13.34
N PRO A 109 8.13 -26.54 13.46
CA PRO A 109 8.25 -27.46 12.32
C PRO A 109 7.04 -27.48 11.35
N ALA A 110 5.92 -26.83 11.72
CA ALA A 110 4.78 -26.60 10.84
C ALA A 110 5.09 -25.58 9.72
N ILE A 111 5.93 -24.56 9.98
CA ILE A 111 6.17 -23.43 9.06
C ILE A 111 7.39 -23.76 8.19
N LYS A 112 7.25 -24.78 7.34
CA LYS A 112 8.34 -25.27 6.48
C LYS A 112 8.69 -24.31 5.33
N ASN A 113 7.72 -23.54 4.85
CA ASN A 113 7.83 -22.71 3.65
C ASN A 113 7.59 -21.23 3.95
N LYS A 114 8.35 -20.34 3.28
CA LYS A 114 8.15 -18.87 3.33
C LYS A 114 6.71 -18.44 3.04
N THR A 115 6.00 -19.14 2.14
CA THR A 115 4.59 -18.87 1.84
C THR A 115 3.67 -19.10 3.03
N ILE A 116 3.94 -20.15 3.83
CA ILE A 116 3.19 -20.45 5.06
C ILE A 116 3.45 -19.36 6.10
N LEU A 117 4.71 -18.92 6.26
CA LEU A 117 5.07 -17.79 7.13
C LEU A 117 4.33 -16.50 6.71
N MET A 118 4.29 -16.20 5.41
CA MET A 118 3.57 -15.02 4.89
C MET A 118 2.05 -15.08 5.14
N CYS A 119 1.43 -16.26 5.00
CA CYS A 119 0.03 -16.45 5.40
C CYS A 119 -0.15 -16.24 6.91
N LYS A 120 0.71 -16.82 7.75
CA LYS A 120 0.54 -16.75 9.21
C LYS A 120 0.75 -15.35 9.78
N ILE A 121 1.68 -14.58 9.22
CA ILE A 121 1.83 -13.14 9.50
C ILE A 121 0.55 -12.40 9.11
N ALA A 122 -0.01 -12.67 7.92
CA ALA A 122 -1.22 -12.00 7.45
C ALA A 122 -2.47 -12.32 8.32
N GLU A 123 -2.61 -13.56 8.81
CA GLU A 123 -3.65 -13.93 9.79
C GLU A 123 -3.54 -13.10 11.08
N ILE A 124 -2.33 -12.91 11.61
CA ILE A 124 -2.10 -12.19 12.86
C ILE A 124 -2.32 -10.68 12.70
N ILE A 125 -1.88 -10.08 11.58
CA ILE A 125 -2.18 -8.66 11.31
C ILE A 125 -3.70 -8.43 11.23
N LYS A 126 -4.46 -9.35 10.61
CA LYS A 126 -5.94 -9.29 10.60
C LYS A 126 -6.55 -9.43 11.98
N LYS A 127 -6.05 -10.34 12.83
CA LYS A 127 -6.51 -10.50 14.21
C LYS A 127 -6.24 -9.23 15.04
N ASN A 128 -5.09 -8.59 14.84
CA ASN A 128 -4.70 -7.38 15.56
C ASN A 128 -5.41 -6.12 15.07
N GLN A 129 -5.90 -6.11 13.82
CA GLN A 129 -6.61 -4.98 13.20
C GLN A 129 -7.88 -5.45 12.45
N PRO A 130 -8.96 -5.84 13.16
CA PRO A 130 -10.21 -6.27 12.53
C PRO A 130 -10.90 -5.14 11.76
N ASN A 131 -10.85 -3.91 12.28
CA ASN A 131 -11.55 -2.73 11.73
C ASN A 131 -10.64 -1.89 10.82
N ARG A 132 -9.88 -2.54 9.94
CA ARG A 132 -9.01 -1.83 8.98
C ARG A 132 -9.88 -1.12 7.94
N PRO A 133 -9.75 0.21 7.73
CA PRO A 133 -10.57 0.92 6.74
C PRO A 133 -10.32 0.35 5.35
N GLU A 134 -11.39 0.16 4.57
CA GLU A 134 -11.38 -0.51 3.26
C GLU A 134 -10.80 0.38 2.14
N SER A 135 -9.56 0.82 2.34
CA SER A 135 -8.86 1.97 1.73
C SER A 135 -9.38 3.32 2.22
N PHE A 136 -8.43 4.23 2.45
CA PHE A 136 -8.74 5.64 2.64
C PHE A 136 -9.09 6.22 1.27
N ASN A 137 -10.37 6.45 1.02
CA ASN A 137 -10.83 7.11 -0.19
C ASN A 137 -10.75 8.64 0.03
N PRO A 138 -9.79 9.38 -0.56
CA PRO A 138 -9.71 10.83 -0.36
C PRO A 138 -10.95 11.56 -0.88
N LEU A 139 -11.71 10.95 -1.80
CA LEU A 139 -12.96 11.53 -2.32
C LEU A 139 -14.10 11.50 -1.30
N SER A 140 -14.06 10.65 -0.26
CA SER A 140 -15.08 10.66 0.80
C SER A 140 -14.85 11.75 1.86
N LEU A 141 -13.77 12.54 1.72
CA LEU A 141 -13.55 13.77 2.48
C LEU A 141 -13.97 15.03 1.70
N LEU A 142 -14.29 14.90 0.41
CA LEU A 142 -14.82 16.02 -0.37
C LEU A 142 -16.30 16.25 0.00
N PRO A 143 -16.73 17.50 0.24
CA PRO A 143 -18.15 17.80 0.36
C PRO A 143 -18.85 17.45 -0.97
N PRO A 144 -20.10 16.95 -0.94
CA PRO A 144 -20.83 16.62 -2.15
C PRO A 144 -21.05 17.90 -2.98
N VAL A 145 -20.38 17.98 -4.13
CA VAL A 145 -20.57 19.07 -5.09
C VAL A 145 -22.01 19.06 -5.56
N GLN A 146 -22.78 20.07 -5.16
CA GLN A 146 -24.14 20.24 -5.66
C GLN A 146 -24.07 20.53 -7.16
N ALA A 147 -24.73 19.69 -7.96
CA ALA A 147 -24.77 19.86 -9.41
C ALA A 147 -25.57 21.12 -9.76
N VAL A 148 -24.88 22.21 -10.07
CA VAL A 148 -25.49 23.43 -10.58
C VAL A 148 -26.21 23.15 -11.89
N SER A 149 -27.55 23.12 -11.83
CA SER A 149 -28.42 22.79 -12.96
C SER A 149 -28.46 23.95 -13.96
N ASN A 150 -27.48 23.95 -14.88
CA ASN A 150 -27.46 24.87 -16.02
C ASN A 150 -28.63 24.56 -16.96
N LYS A 151 -29.74 25.25 -16.74
CA LYS A 151 -31.01 25.05 -17.44
C LYS A 151 -30.90 25.61 -18.87
N GLU A 152 -30.84 24.69 -19.84
CA GLU A 152 -30.70 24.95 -21.27
C GLU A 152 -31.78 25.92 -21.81
N LYS A 153 -31.39 26.87 -22.66
CA LYS A 153 -32.30 27.73 -23.44
C LYS A 153 -31.98 27.64 -24.94
N LYS A 154 -32.87 26.99 -25.69
CA LYS A 154 -33.10 27.23 -27.13
C LYS A 154 -33.92 28.53 -27.27
N HIS A 155 -34.05 29.21 -28.41
CA HIS A 155 -33.79 28.99 -29.85
C HIS A 155 -33.58 30.41 -30.48
N PRO A 156 -33.63 30.72 -31.81
CA PRO A 156 -33.83 29.89 -33.02
C PRO A 156 -32.73 30.06 -34.10
N THR A 157 -32.91 29.38 -35.24
CA THR A 157 -32.21 29.65 -36.52
C THR A 157 -33.02 30.61 -37.41
N PRO A 158 -32.39 31.30 -38.37
CA PRO A 158 -32.61 30.91 -39.77
C PRO A 158 -31.35 30.96 -40.68
N ASN A 159 -31.59 30.47 -41.90
CA ASN A 159 -30.75 30.04 -43.04
C ASN A 159 -29.93 31.09 -43.86
N THR A 160 -29.09 30.56 -44.76
CA THR A 160 -28.75 31.06 -46.14
C THR A 160 -27.34 31.60 -46.45
N THR A 161 -26.48 30.69 -46.96
CA THR A 161 -25.61 30.79 -48.17
C THR A 161 -24.59 31.94 -48.39
N THR A 162 -23.38 31.55 -48.87
CA THR A 162 -22.44 32.23 -49.83
C THR A 162 -20.97 32.26 -49.31
N THR A 163 -20.11 31.28 -49.65
CA THR A 163 -18.99 31.34 -50.67
C THR A 163 -17.77 32.16 -50.16
N THR A 164 -16.48 31.78 -50.28
CA THR A 164 -15.75 30.90 -51.24
C THR A 164 -14.39 30.43 -50.68
N THR A 165 -13.94 29.21 -51.06
CA THR A 165 -12.50 28.76 -51.18
C THR A 165 -11.56 28.83 -49.94
N THR A 166 -10.48 28.02 -49.82
CA THR A 166 -9.80 27.11 -50.77
C THR A 166 -9.21 25.88 -50.03
N THR A 167 -9.19 24.70 -50.70
CA THR A 167 -8.20 23.57 -50.64
C THR A 167 -7.41 23.24 -49.35
N SER A 168 -7.13 21.99 -48.96
CA SER A 168 -7.43 20.61 -49.44
C SER A 168 -6.82 19.62 -48.41
N SER A 169 -7.45 18.54 -47.92
CA SER A 169 -7.83 17.25 -48.57
C SER A 169 -6.69 16.53 -49.31
N SER A 170 -6.52 15.20 -49.34
CA SER A 170 -7.06 14.03 -48.60
C SER A 170 -6.10 12.83 -48.90
N SER A 171 -6.34 11.51 -48.78
CA SER A 171 -7.49 10.63 -48.46
C SER A 171 -6.91 9.23 -48.11
N SER A 172 -7.15 8.65 -46.93
CA SER A 172 -8.26 7.73 -46.58
C SER A 172 -8.44 6.46 -47.44
N LYS A 173 -8.51 5.28 -46.79
CA LYS A 173 -9.43 4.20 -47.25
C LYS A 173 -9.91 3.31 -46.09
N THR A 174 -11.03 2.64 -46.31
CA THR A 174 -11.89 1.97 -45.31
C THR A 174 -11.85 0.44 -45.41
N GLY A 175 -12.28 -0.26 -44.36
CA GLY A 175 -12.54 -1.70 -44.39
C GLY A 175 -13.14 -2.25 -43.10
N GLY A 176 -14.39 -2.72 -43.14
CA GLY A 176 -15.07 -3.31 -41.98
C GLY A 176 -15.87 -4.57 -42.31
N LYS A 177 -15.81 -5.58 -41.44
CA LYS A 177 -16.67 -6.79 -41.38
C LYS A 177 -16.92 -7.08 -39.89
N LYS A 178 -18.13 -6.91 -39.33
CA LYS A 178 -19.40 -7.68 -39.52
C LYS A 178 -19.38 -9.01 -38.74
N LYS A 179 -19.99 -9.01 -37.54
CA LYS A 179 -20.19 -10.19 -36.66
C LYS A 179 -21.44 -11.00 -37.05
N LYS A 180 -21.34 -12.33 -37.09
CA LYS A 180 -22.38 -13.38 -36.97
C LYS A 180 -21.66 -14.75 -36.79
N ASN A 181 -22.26 -15.82 -36.27
CA ASN A 181 -23.17 -15.97 -35.13
C ASN A 181 -23.07 -17.43 -34.61
N VAL A 182 -23.62 -17.70 -33.42
CA VAL A 182 -23.81 -19.02 -32.78
C VAL A 182 -24.39 -20.11 -33.72
N ASN A 183 -23.88 -21.35 -33.62
CA ASN A 183 -24.74 -22.53 -33.40
C ASN A 183 -24.04 -23.66 -32.61
N VAL A 184 -24.85 -24.54 -32.03
CA VAL A 184 -24.48 -25.75 -31.26
C VAL A 184 -24.56 -27.00 -32.13
N ILE A 185 -23.68 -27.98 -31.87
CA ILE A 185 -23.98 -29.42 -31.87
C ILE A 185 -23.35 -29.99 -30.59
#